data_AF-A0A819C4X3-F1
#
_entry.id   AF-A0A819C4X3-F1
#
_cell.length_a   1.000
_cell.length_b   1.000
_cell.length_c   1.000
_cell.angle_alpha   90.00
_cell.angle_beta   90.00
_cell.angle_gamma   90.00
#
_symmetry.space_group_name_H-M   'P 1'
#
loop_
_entity.id
_entity.type
_entity.pdbx_description
1 polymer ?
#
loop_
_entity_poly.entity_id
_entity_poly.type
_entity_poly.pdbx_seq_one_letter_code
_entity_poly.pdbx_strand_id
1 'polypeptide(L)'
;MTKSVTHYGNLVCGFNKENNPLKILNLFKQMKLDSFEADLIIYPCIIKASSEIGDDSIFNCYDLNEMDIQAIKLYREMPSELINEVTHICVLNACSHSGLVDEARSIFKNIQNKREKIYVTMIDFLSHASFFDEAQELTDEYERYHSPVLSMYYRDTRMIVVIRQCEIIVHDANCIYYFFTNEQMLI
;
A
#
# COMPACT_ATOMS: atom_id res chain seq x y z
N MET A 1 12.77 -14.52 -33.16
CA MET A 1 13.42 -14.49 -31.83
C MET A 1 12.75 -15.53 -30.96
N THR A 2 13.51 -16.40 -30.30
CA THR A 2 12.97 -17.37 -29.33
C THR A 2 12.49 -16.62 -28.09
N LYS A 3 11.21 -16.76 -27.75
CA LYS A 3 10.66 -16.23 -26.49
C LYS A 3 11.32 -16.96 -25.32
N SER A 4 11.63 -16.22 -24.26
CA SER A 4 12.19 -16.74 -23.01
C SER A 4 11.78 -15.85 -21.84
N VAL A 5 11.89 -16.34 -20.61
CA VAL A 5 11.59 -15.53 -19.42
C VAL A 5 12.43 -14.23 -19.40
N THR A 6 13.71 -14.31 -19.79
CA THR A 6 14.60 -13.14 -19.94
C THR A 6 14.09 -12.13 -20.97
N HIS A 7 13.47 -12.60 -22.06
CA HIS A 7 12.85 -11.72 -23.05
C HIS A 7 11.70 -10.92 -22.45
N TYR A 8 10.79 -11.57 -21.71
CA TYR A 8 9.71 -10.87 -21.00
C TYR A 8 10.26 -9.94 -19.91
N GLY A 9 11.26 -10.38 -19.13
CA GLY A 9 11.88 -9.56 -18.09
C GLY A 9 12.44 -8.24 -18.64
N ASN A 10 13.12 -8.29 -19.80
CA ASN A 10 13.63 -7.09 -20.45
C ASN A 10 12.51 -6.14 -20.90
N LEU A 11 11.43 -6.68 -21.47
CA LEU A 11 10.27 -5.88 -21.90
C LEU A 11 9.52 -5.26 -20.72
N VAL A 12 9.29 -6.04 -19.66
CA VAL A 12 8.64 -5.58 -18.42
C VAL A 12 9.46 -4.46 -17.79
N CYS A 13 10.78 -4.63 -17.68
CA CYS A 13 11.68 -3.57 -17.20
C CYS A 13 11.61 -2.30 -18.06
N GLY A 14 11.50 -2.44 -19.38
CA GLY A 14 11.32 -1.32 -20.30
C GLY A 14 10.03 -0.55 -20.01
N PHE A 15 8.90 -1.24 -19.97
CA PHE A 15 7.60 -0.60 -19.72
C PHE A 15 7.42 -0.07 -18.30
N ASN A 16 8.09 -0.68 -17.31
CA ASN A 16 8.13 -0.17 -15.94
C ASN A 16 8.83 1.20 -15.87
N LYS A 17 9.87 1.44 -16.69
CA LYS A 17 10.52 2.76 -16.79
C LYS A 17 9.66 3.79 -17.52
N GLU A 18 8.84 3.35 -18.48
CA GLU A 18 7.87 4.19 -19.19
C GLU A 18 6.61 4.47 -18.36
N ASN A 19 6.50 3.93 -17.15
CA ASN A 19 5.32 3.99 -16.28
C ASN A 19 4.03 3.57 -17.01
N ASN A 20 4.09 2.47 -17.76
CA ASN A 20 2.98 1.98 -18.56
C ASN A 20 2.44 0.63 -18.02
N PRO A 21 1.64 0.65 -16.94
CA PRO A 21 1.23 -0.57 -16.24
C PRO A 21 0.35 -1.48 -17.10
N LEU A 22 -0.48 -0.92 -18.00
CA LEU A 22 -1.32 -1.72 -18.90
C LEU A 22 -0.52 -2.61 -19.86
N LYS A 23 0.60 -2.10 -20.40
CA LYS A 23 1.48 -2.90 -21.26
C LYS A 23 2.17 -4.02 -20.49
N ILE A 24 2.56 -3.74 -19.23
CA ILE A 24 3.16 -4.73 -18.33
C ILE A 24 2.19 -5.89 -18.07
N LEU A 25 0.92 -5.58 -17.79
CA LEU A 25 -0.12 -6.60 -17.59
C LEU A 25 -0.42 -7.41 -18.86
N ASN A 26 -0.49 -6.76 -20.02
CA ASN A 26 -0.72 -7.45 -21.29
C ASN A 26 0.43 -8.41 -21.63
N LEU A 27 1.67 -8.01 -21.37
CA LEU A 27 2.83 -8.91 -21.50
C LEU A 27 2.75 -10.09 -20.55
N PHE A 28 2.31 -9.89 -19.32
CA PHE A 28 2.17 -10.98 -18.36
C PHE A 28 1.13 -12.01 -18.82
N LYS A 29 -0.03 -11.55 -19.33
CA LYS A 29 -1.04 -12.43 -19.94
C LYS A 29 -0.46 -13.22 -21.10
N GLN A 30 0.30 -12.56 -21.97
CA GLN A 30 0.99 -13.21 -23.10
C GLN A 30 2.02 -14.25 -22.62
N MET A 31 2.82 -13.92 -21.60
CA MET A 31 3.81 -14.83 -21.03
C MET A 31 3.16 -16.10 -20.46
N LYS A 32 2.03 -15.96 -19.75
CA LYS A 32 1.24 -17.11 -19.25
C LYS A 32 0.67 -17.95 -20.39
N LEU A 33 0.17 -17.33 -21.47
CA LEU A 33 -0.26 -18.05 -22.68
C LEU A 33 0.88 -18.81 -23.35
N ASP A 34 2.07 -18.21 -23.36
CA ASP A 34 3.30 -18.82 -23.86
C ASP A 34 3.89 -19.87 -22.89
N SER A 35 3.17 -20.20 -21.79
CA SER A 35 3.54 -21.20 -20.78
C SER A 35 4.86 -20.92 -20.06
N PHE A 36 5.21 -19.65 -19.90
CA PHE A 36 6.36 -19.21 -19.11
C PHE A 36 5.92 -18.78 -17.71
N GLU A 37 6.71 -19.13 -16.71
CA GLU A 37 6.55 -18.62 -15.35
C GLU A 37 7.29 -17.30 -15.16
N ALA A 38 6.71 -16.41 -14.35
CA ALA A 38 7.38 -15.17 -13.98
C ALA A 38 8.57 -15.48 -13.08
N ASP A 39 9.59 -14.62 -13.15
CA ASP A 39 10.77 -14.70 -12.29
C ASP A 39 10.78 -13.58 -11.24
N LEU A 40 11.92 -13.51 -10.54
CA LEU A 40 12.30 -12.49 -9.56
C LEU A 40 12.09 -11.04 -10.00
N ILE A 41 12.13 -10.77 -11.30
CA ILE A 41 12.03 -9.41 -11.85
C ILE A 41 10.59 -9.13 -12.26
N ILE A 42 9.95 -10.12 -12.88
CA ILE A 42 8.61 -9.93 -13.46
C ILE A 42 7.57 -9.81 -12.36
N TYR A 43 7.55 -10.71 -11.35
CA TYR A 43 6.50 -10.70 -10.32
C TYR A 43 6.37 -9.35 -9.59
N PRO A 44 7.45 -8.75 -9.04
CA PRO A 44 7.34 -7.43 -8.39
C PRO A 44 6.83 -6.34 -9.34
N CYS A 45 7.26 -6.34 -10.60
CA CYS A 45 6.80 -5.37 -11.59
C CYS A 45 5.31 -5.53 -11.93
N ILE A 46 4.79 -6.77 -12.00
CA ILE A 46 3.35 -7.02 -12.22
C ILE A 46 2.53 -6.57 -11.01
N ILE A 47 2.95 -6.94 -9.79
CA ILE A 47 2.24 -6.58 -8.56
C ILE A 47 2.21 -5.06 -8.40
N LYS A 48 3.34 -4.39 -8.66
CA LYS A 48 3.42 -2.92 -8.66
C LYS A 48 2.47 -2.30 -9.70
N ALA A 49 2.53 -2.75 -10.95
CA ALA A 49 1.68 -2.24 -12.02
C ALA A 49 0.18 -2.46 -11.73
N SER A 50 -0.17 -3.58 -11.09
CA SER A 50 -1.55 -3.87 -10.70
C SER A 50 -2.04 -2.91 -9.62
N SER A 51 -1.22 -2.65 -8.60
CA SER A 51 -1.51 -1.70 -7.54
C SER A 51 -1.62 -0.26 -8.04
N GLU A 52 -0.76 0.18 -8.96
CA GLU A 52 -0.82 1.52 -9.54
C GLU A 52 -2.10 1.79 -10.34
N ILE A 53 -2.65 0.76 -11.00
CA ILE A 53 -3.92 0.89 -11.72
C ILE A 53 -5.11 0.98 -10.74
N GLY A 54 -5.04 0.27 -9.61
CA GLY A 54 -6.06 0.33 -8.56
C GLY A 54 -6.15 1.71 -7.87
N ASP A 55 -5.05 2.46 -7.82
CA ASP A 55 -4.97 3.79 -7.21
C ASP A 55 -5.51 4.93 -8.12
N ASP A 56 -5.71 4.68 -9.42
CA ASP A 56 -6.16 5.72 -10.35
C ASP A 56 -7.65 6.07 -10.14
N SER A 57 -7.90 7.30 -9.67
CA SER A 57 -9.22 7.85 -9.34
C SER A 57 -10.29 7.79 -10.44
N ILE A 58 -9.90 7.65 -11.72
CA ILE A 58 -10.82 7.56 -12.88
C ILE A 58 -11.60 6.22 -12.87
N PHE A 59 -11.13 5.27 -12.09
CA PHE A 59 -11.37 3.85 -12.28
C PHE A 59 -12.06 3.18 -11.06
N ASN A 60 -12.40 3.97 -10.02
CA ASN A 60 -13.14 3.60 -8.80
C ASN A 60 -14.57 3.06 -8.99
N CYS A 61 -14.93 2.55 -10.17
CA CYS A 61 -16.12 1.73 -10.36
C CYS A 61 -15.81 0.26 -10.02
N TYR A 62 -16.81 -0.43 -9.43
CA TYR A 62 -16.80 -1.77 -8.84
C TYR A 62 -16.16 -2.93 -9.64
N ASP A 63 -15.64 -2.70 -10.85
CA ASP A 63 -15.03 -3.71 -11.73
C ASP A 63 -13.50 -3.88 -11.55
N LEU A 64 -12.80 -3.04 -10.76
CA LEU A 64 -11.33 -3.11 -10.61
C LEU A 64 -10.77 -3.85 -9.40
N ASN A 65 -11.62 -4.41 -8.55
CA ASN A 65 -11.20 -5.39 -7.55
C ASN A 65 -10.43 -6.57 -8.19
N GLU A 66 -10.64 -6.87 -9.48
CA GLU A 66 -10.00 -8.00 -10.13
C GLU A 66 -8.46 -7.89 -10.24
N MET A 67 -7.91 -6.69 -10.42
CA MET A 67 -6.45 -6.49 -10.58
C MET A 67 -5.72 -6.52 -9.24
N ASP A 68 -6.29 -5.89 -8.21
CA ASP A 68 -5.76 -5.98 -6.84
C ASP A 68 -5.88 -7.40 -6.28
N ILE A 69 -7.00 -8.09 -6.52
CA ILE A 69 -7.16 -9.51 -6.21
C ILE A 69 -6.12 -10.35 -6.97
N GLN A 70 -5.82 -10.00 -8.23
CA GLN A 70 -4.76 -10.68 -8.99
C GLN A 70 -3.38 -10.44 -8.36
N ALA A 71 -3.07 -9.22 -7.91
CA ALA A 71 -1.83 -8.92 -7.22
C ALA A 71 -1.67 -9.75 -5.94
N ILE A 72 -2.74 -9.89 -5.15
CA ILE A 72 -2.77 -10.72 -3.94
C ILE A 72 -2.58 -12.22 -4.27
N LYS A 73 -3.23 -12.73 -5.33
CA LYS A 73 -3.05 -14.12 -5.78
C LYS A 73 -1.61 -14.38 -6.21
N LEU A 74 -1.03 -13.50 -7.02
CA LEU A 74 0.35 -13.62 -7.48
C LEU A 74 1.33 -13.56 -6.31
N TYR A 75 1.08 -12.69 -5.34
CA TYR A 75 1.87 -12.62 -4.12
C TYR A 75 1.90 -13.96 -3.35
N ARG A 76 0.74 -14.65 -3.23
CA ARG A 76 0.64 -15.94 -2.55
C ARG A 76 1.29 -17.09 -3.33
N GLU A 77 1.34 -17.00 -4.66
CA GLU A 77 2.02 -17.98 -5.53
C GLU A 77 3.54 -17.76 -5.58
N MET A 78 4.02 -16.59 -5.17
CA MET A 78 5.42 -16.20 -5.26
C MET A 78 6.26 -16.96 -4.23
N PRO A 79 7.37 -17.60 -4.62
CA PRO A 79 8.26 -18.25 -3.67
C PRO A 79 8.79 -17.23 -2.65
N SER A 80 8.81 -17.61 -1.38
CA SER A 80 9.13 -16.72 -0.25
C SER A 80 10.51 -16.04 -0.39
N GLU A 81 11.45 -16.72 -1.03
CA GLU A 81 12.82 -16.28 -1.30
C GLU A 81 12.87 -15.10 -2.28
N LEU A 82 11.81 -14.90 -3.06
CA LEU A 82 11.73 -13.85 -4.08
C LEU A 82 11.06 -12.58 -3.55
N ILE A 83 10.36 -12.66 -2.41
CA ILE A 83 9.57 -11.57 -1.86
C ILE A 83 10.49 -10.56 -1.20
N ASN A 84 10.37 -9.30 -1.62
CA ASN A 84 11.13 -8.18 -1.07
C ASN A 84 10.19 -7.11 -0.50
N GLU A 85 10.79 -6.07 0.10
CA GLU A 85 10.06 -4.94 0.70
C GLU A 85 9.10 -4.26 -0.27
N VAL A 86 9.49 -4.07 -1.53
CA VAL A 86 8.63 -3.44 -2.56
C VAL A 86 7.41 -4.32 -2.82
N THR A 87 7.61 -5.63 -2.94
CA THR A 87 6.51 -6.59 -3.13
C THR A 87 5.51 -6.54 -1.96
N HIS A 88 5.99 -6.45 -0.73
CA HIS A 88 5.13 -6.31 0.46
C HIS A 88 4.30 -5.01 0.43
N ILE A 89 4.93 -3.88 0.08
CA ILE A 89 4.23 -2.60 0.00
C ILE A 89 3.16 -2.65 -1.09
N CYS A 90 3.48 -3.15 -2.29
CA CYS A 90 2.52 -3.20 -3.38
C CYS A 90 1.32 -4.11 -3.07
N VAL A 91 1.50 -5.25 -2.39
CA VAL A 91 0.37 -6.11 -2.01
C VAL A 91 -0.47 -5.50 -0.89
N LEU A 92 0.14 -4.74 0.04
CA LEU A 92 -0.60 -4.00 1.06
C LEU A 92 -1.43 -2.87 0.44
N ASN A 93 -0.90 -2.15 -0.54
CA ASN A 93 -1.66 -1.15 -1.31
C ASN A 93 -2.82 -1.79 -2.08
N ALA A 94 -2.60 -2.94 -2.72
CA ALA A 94 -3.69 -3.69 -3.37
C ALA A 94 -4.80 -4.07 -2.37
N CYS A 95 -4.43 -4.48 -1.15
CA CYS A 95 -5.41 -4.71 -0.09
C CYS A 95 -6.14 -3.43 0.32
N SER A 96 -5.44 -2.29 0.32
CA SER A 96 -6.01 -0.97 0.60
C SER A 96 -7.10 -0.59 -0.38
N HIS A 97 -6.79 -0.62 -1.68
CA HIS A 97 -7.73 -0.26 -2.73
C HIS A 97 -8.97 -1.18 -2.76
N SER A 98 -8.78 -2.47 -2.47
CA SER A 98 -9.87 -3.45 -2.40
C SER A 98 -10.60 -3.53 -1.06
N GLY A 99 -10.17 -2.77 -0.03
CA GLY A 99 -10.75 -2.81 1.31
C GLY A 99 -10.59 -4.17 2.04
N LEU A 100 -9.57 -4.96 1.69
CA LEU A 100 -9.33 -6.31 2.23
C LEU A 100 -8.52 -6.27 3.53
N VAL A 101 -9.14 -5.79 4.60
CA VAL A 101 -8.49 -5.56 5.91
C VAL A 101 -7.89 -6.82 6.52
N ASP A 102 -8.62 -7.92 6.52
CA ASP A 102 -8.14 -9.17 7.12
C ASP A 102 -6.95 -9.75 6.35
N GLU A 103 -6.93 -9.56 5.03
CA GLU A 103 -5.80 -9.97 4.19
C GLU A 103 -4.57 -9.13 4.47
N ALA A 104 -4.72 -7.79 4.51
CA ALA A 104 -3.63 -6.88 4.86
C ALA A 104 -3.02 -7.21 6.21
N ARG A 105 -3.84 -7.46 7.24
CA ARG A 105 -3.39 -7.89 8.58
C ARG A 105 -2.61 -9.19 8.54
N SER A 106 -3.14 -10.20 7.83
CA SER A 106 -2.49 -11.51 7.69
C SER A 106 -1.12 -11.38 7.02
N ILE A 107 -1.04 -10.65 5.91
CA ILE A 107 0.20 -10.39 5.18
C ILE A 107 1.17 -9.65 6.09
N PHE A 108 0.76 -8.52 6.67
CA PHE A 108 1.58 -7.69 7.54
C PHE A 108 2.17 -8.51 8.69
N LYS A 109 1.36 -9.31 9.39
CA LYS A 109 1.82 -10.16 10.50
C LYS A 109 2.93 -11.12 10.08
N ASN A 110 2.86 -11.70 8.89
CA ASN A 110 3.84 -12.68 8.40
C ASN A 110 5.18 -12.08 7.95
N ILE A 111 5.29 -10.75 7.84
CA ILE A 111 6.54 -10.07 7.48
C ILE A 111 7.49 -10.08 8.70
N GLN A 112 8.60 -10.81 8.61
CA GLN A 112 9.56 -10.94 9.72
C GLN A 112 10.42 -9.68 9.93
N ASN A 113 10.82 -8.99 8.85
CA ASN A 113 11.70 -7.82 8.89
C ASN A 113 10.98 -6.58 8.37
N LYS A 114 9.95 -6.14 9.09
CA LYS A 114 9.18 -4.94 8.75
C LYS A 114 10.07 -3.70 8.86
N ARG A 115 10.21 -2.97 7.76
CA ARG A 115 10.91 -1.68 7.71
C ARG A 115 9.92 -0.53 7.76
N GLU A 116 10.43 0.68 7.96
CA GLU A 116 9.66 1.93 8.04
C GLU A 116 8.52 2.01 7.02
N LYS A 117 8.81 1.81 5.73
CA LYS A 117 7.81 1.95 4.66
C LYS A 117 6.65 0.95 4.77
N ILE A 118 6.91 -0.25 5.29
CA ILE A 118 5.86 -1.26 5.49
C ILE A 118 4.94 -0.83 6.65
N TYR A 119 5.49 -0.26 7.72
CA TYR A 119 4.68 0.32 8.80
C TYR A 119 3.86 1.51 8.31
N VAL A 120 4.46 2.47 7.60
CA VAL A 120 3.76 3.61 6.99
C VAL A 120 2.56 3.14 6.18
N THR A 121 2.79 2.16 5.29
CA THR A 121 1.75 1.65 4.39
C THR A 121 0.59 1.00 5.16
N MET A 122 0.88 0.20 6.20
CA MET A 122 -0.17 -0.44 6.99
C MET A 122 -0.96 0.56 7.84
N ILE A 123 -0.27 1.55 8.42
CA ILE A 123 -0.90 2.60 9.23
C ILE A 123 -1.82 3.47 8.36
N ASP A 124 -1.35 3.86 7.17
CA ASP A 124 -2.13 4.61 6.18
C ASP A 124 -3.37 3.82 5.76
N PHE A 125 -3.20 2.54 5.43
CA PHE A 125 -4.30 1.64 5.12
C PHE A 125 -5.36 1.58 6.23
N LEU A 126 -4.95 1.33 7.48
CA LEU A 126 -5.88 1.24 8.61
C LEU A 126 -6.58 2.57 8.88
N SER A 127 -5.89 3.69 8.68
CA SER A 127 -6.46 5.03 8.79
C SER A 127 -7.56 5.25 7.75
N HIS A 128 -7.32 4.86 6.49
CA HIS A 128 -8.32 4.89 5.42
C HIS A 128 -9.51 3.97 5.69
N ALA A 129 -9.26 2.79 6.26
CA ALA A 129 -10.28 1.82 6.64
C ALA A 129 -10.99 2.16 7.97
N SER A 130 -10.71 3.32 8.58
CA SER A 130 -11.29 3.80 9.85
C SER A 130 -10.97 2.92 11.08
N PHE A 131 -9.86 2.17 11.06
CA PHE A 131 -9.33 1.42 12.21
C PHE A 131 -8.28 2.26 12.97
N PHE A 132 -8.70 3.42 13.48
CA PHE A 132 -7.79 4.42 14.07
C PHE A 132 -7.04 3.92 15.30
N ASP A 133 -7.70 3.15 16.17
CA ASP A 133 -7.06 2.61 17.38
C ASP A 133 -5.90 1.66 17.01
N GLU A 134 -6.11 0.79 16.00
CA GLU A 134 -5.08 -0.14 15.52
C GLU A 134 -3.93 0.60 14.80
N ALA A 135 -4.26 1.66 14.04
CA ALA A 135 -3.27 2.53 13.42
C ALA A 135 -2.38 3.24 14.46
N GLN A 136 -2.97 3.69 15.57
CA GLN A 136 -2.24 4.28 16.68
C GLN A 136 -1.36 3.26 17.40
N GLU A 137 -1.89 2.06 17.68
CA GLU A 137 -1.12 0.98 18.32
C GLU A 137 0.13 0.59 17.50
N LEU A 138 -0.01 0.51 16.17
CA LEU A 138 1.11 0.25 15.25
C LEU A 138 2.12 1.39 15.20
N THR A 139 1.66 2.64 15.29
CA THR A 139 2.54 3.81 15.39
C THR A 139 3.38 3.73 16.67
N ASP A 140 2.73 3.44 17.80
CA ASP A 140 3.39 3.28 19.10
C ASP A 140 4.34 2.07 19.14
N GLU A 141 4.01 0.98 18.43
CA GLU A 141 4.90 -0.16 18.23
C GLU A 141 6.16 0.24 17.47
N TYR A 142 6.03 0.97 16.37
CA TYR A 142 7.18 1.40 15.58
C TYR A 142 8.11 2.32 16.38
N GLU A 143 7.55 3.33 17.04
CA GLU A 143 8.30 4.34 17.80
C GLU A 143 8.98 3.79 19.06
N ARG A 144 8.55 2.64 19.57
CA ARG A 144 9.25 1.96 20.68
C ARG A 144 10.67 1.51 20.31
N TYR A 145 10.92 1.22 19.04
CA TYR A 145 12.18 0.65 18.57
C TYR A 145 12.93 1.55 17.57
N HIS A 146 12.29 2.65 17.13
CA HIS A 146 12.82 3.57 16.12
C HIS A 146 12.61 5.03 16.55
N SER A 147 13.41 5.94 16.01
CA SER A 147 13.21 7.39 16.21
C SER A 147 11.80 7.80 15.74
N PRO A 148 11.12 8.76 16.39
CA PRO A 148 9.76 9.20 16.06
C PRO A 148 9.70 9.97 14.73
N VAL A 149 9.96 9.27 13.64
CA VAL A 149 9.98 9.80 12.26
C VAL A 149 8.59 9.69 11.64
N LEU A 150 7.80 8.67 12.02
CA LEU A 150 6.45 8.44 11.48
C LEU A 150 5.45 9.52 11.90
N SER A 151 5.52 10.00 13.15
CA SER A 151 4.68 11.12 13.61
C SER A 151 4.87 12.39 12.78
N MET A 152 6.00 12.53 12.07
CA MET A 152 6.32 13.69 11.22
C MET A 152 5.96 13.48 9.74
N TYR A 153 5.78 12.24 9.27
CA TYR A 153 5.65 11.91 7.84
C TYR A 153 4.25 12.14 7.26
N TYR A 154 3.31 12.53 8.09
CA TYR A 154 1.94 12.69 7.68
C TYR A 154 1.69 13.98 6.89
N ARG A 155 1.74 13.90 5.55
CA ARG A 155 1.18 14.94 4.67
C ARG A 155 0.74 14.44 3.30
N ASP A 156 -0.43 14.97 2.91
CA ASP A 156 -1.11 15.00 1.60
C ASP A 156 -1.56 13.65 1.02
N THR A 157 -2.82 13.21 1.18
CA THR A 157 -4.04 13.95 0.83
C THR A 157 -5.24 13.35 1.58
N ARG A 158 -5.84 14.15 2.48
CA ARG A 158 -7.19 13.98 3.07
C ARG A 158 -7.42 13.00 4.25
N MET A 159 -6.52 12.95 5.23
CA MET A 159 -6.83 13.03 6.67
C MET A 159 -5.68 12.45 7.49
N ILE A 160 -4.98 13.29 8.24
CA ILE A 160 -4.08 12.82 9.28
C ILE A 160 -4.23 13.71 10.52
N VAL A 161 -4.57 13.06 11.64
CA VAL A 161 -4.47 13.57 13.00
C VAL A 161 -3.02 13.42 13.50
N VAL A 162 -2.35 14.53 13.83
CA VAL A 162 -1.11 14.53 14.62
C VAL A 162 -1.43 15.17 15.97
N ILE A 163 -1.33 14.41 17.06
CA ILE A 163 -1.37 14.94 18.42
C ILE A 163 0.07 15.01 18.95
N ARG A 164 0.56 16.21 19.28
CA ARG A 164 1.31 16.44 20.54
C ARG A 164 1.28 17.92 20.94
N GLN A 165 0.93 18.12 22.22
CA GLN A 165 0.61 19.36 22.94
C GLN A 165 -0.77 19.97 22.64
N CYS A 166 -1.78 19.35 23.27
CA CYS A 166 -3.11 19.89 23.58
C CYS A 166 -3.85 20.65 22.48
N GLU A 167 -4.32 19.96 21.42
CA GLU A 167 -5.47 20.37 20.61
C GLU A 167 -5.92 19.19 19.71
N ILE A 168 -7.22 18.90 19.66
CA ILE A 168 -7.83 17.90 18.75
C ILE A 168 -8.67 18.69 17.74
N ILE A 169 -8.39 18.55 16.44
CA ILE A 169 -9.24 19.09 15.38
C ILE A 169 -9.81 17.90 14.60
N VAL A 170 -11.12 17.68 14.72
CA VAL A 170 -11.88 16.72 13.90
C VAL A 170 -12.62 17.51 12.82
N HIS A 171 -12.48 17.10 11.56
CA HIS A 171 -13.34 17.58 10.48
C HIS A 171 -14.28 16.45 10.05
N ASP A 172 -15.58 16.63 10.29
CA ASP A 172 -16.65 15.97 9.53
C ASP A 172 -17.24 17.00 8.55
N ALA A 173 -17.74 16.53 7.42
CA ALA A 173 -17.99 17.28 6.19
C ALA A 173 -19.08 18.37 6.25
N ASN A 174 -19.59 18.76 7.44
CA ASN A 174 -20.62 19.79 7.53
C ASN A 174 -20.67 20.67 8.80
N CYS A 175 -19.76 20.58 9.78
CA CYS A 175 -19.76 21.52 10.91
C CYS A 175 -18.35 21.72 11.49
N ILE A 176 -17.91 22.98 11.61
CA ILE A 176 -16.70 23.36 12.35
C ILE A 176 -17.13 23.75 13.77
N TYR A 177 -16.70 23.00 14.79
CA TYR A 177 -16.80 23.41 16.19
C TYR A 177 -15.40 23.66 16.75
N TYR A 178 -15.21 24.82 17.39
CA TYR A 178 -13.99 25.17 18.13
C TYR A 178 -14.24 24.98 19.63
N PHE A 179 -13.35 24.29 20.34
CA PHE A 179 -13.33 24.28 21.81
C PHE A 179 -11.92 24.63 22.33
N PHE A 180 -11.85 25.64 23.19
CA PHE A 180 -10.65 26.06 23.92
C PHE A 180 -10.76 25.61 25.39
N THR A 181 -9.71 25.02 25.95
CA THR A 181 -9.48 24.93 27.41
C THR A 181 -7.97 24.99 27.62
N ASN A 182 -7.36 25.75 28.53
CA ASN A 182 -7.82 26.56 29.67
C ASN A 182 -6.59 27.40 30.13
N GLU A 183 -6.79 28.61 30.68
CA GLU A 183 -6.31 28.97 32.03
C GLU A 183 -6.69 30.42 32.41
N GLN A 184 -7.44 30.53 33.51
CA GLN A 184 -7.63 31.69 34.41
C GLN A 184 -8.11 33.04 33.85
N MET A 185 -9.38 33.36 34.08
CA MET A 185 -9.76 34.71 34.52
C MET A 185 -10.38 34.61 35.91
N LEU A 186 -9.56 34.92 36.93
CA LEU A 186 -10.01 35.39 38.23
C LEU A 186 -10.41 36.86 38.05
N ILE A 187 -11.71 37.13 38.25
CA ILE A 187 -12.44 38.42 38.30
C ILE A 187 -12.29 39.33 37.08
#